data_AF-A0A397V2I1-F1
#
_entry.id   AF-A0A397V2I1-F1
#
_cell.length_a   1.000
_cell.length_b   1.000
_cell.length_c   1.000
_cell.angle_alpha   90.00
_cell.angle_beta   90.00
_cell.angle_gamma   90.00
#
_symmetry.space_group_name_H-M   'P 1'
#
loop_
_entity.id
_entity.type
_entity.pdbx_description
1 polymer ?
#
loop_
_entity_poly.entity_id
_entity_poly.type
_entity_poly.pdbx_seq_one_letter_code
_entity_poly.pdbx_strand_id
1 'polypeptide(L)'
;MKGENSKSEIMTEVADAVGEKQHRRRFAFATDASSLRVRRNLIRQIESDVERDEDKTRTPAEIIHDVLTCIQDRAEEPTTRVDKLGSLVRLIKNHERLKYTYDAEPFLRGLRFCVSDSVKEVRIAGYRALRYLIADATTLEKIINLHYEIFIMR
;
A
#
# COMPACT_ATOMS: atom_id res chain seq x y z
N MET A 1 42.75 70.30 -26.13
CA MET A 1 42.52 71.00 -27.42
C MET A 1 42.46 69.96 -28.52
N LYS A 2 41.43 70.08 -29.38
CA LYS A 2 41.17 69.33 -30.64
C LYS A 2 40.80 67.86 -30.42
N GLY A 3 39.64 67.38 -30.84
CA GLY A 3 38.80 67.76 -31.99
C GLY A 3 38.62 66.47 -32.81
N GLU A 4 37.48 65.80 -32.68
CA GLU A 4 36.38 65.86 -33.66
C GLU A 4 36.75 65.35 -35.07
N ASN A 5 36.13 64.22 -35.44
CA ASN A 5 35.45 63.90 -36.71
C ASN A 5 35.58 62.39 -37.01
N SER A 6 34.59 61.68 -37.54
CA SER A 6 33.24 62.05 -37.94
C SER A 6 32.40 60.77 -38.11
N LYS A 7 31.13 60.93 -37.70
CA LYS A 7 29.89 60.25 -38.12
C LYS A 7 29.90 59.38 -39.38
N SER A 8 29.27 58.20 -39.27
CA SER A 8 28.04 57.77 -39.98
C SER A 8 27.84 56.25 -39.71
N GLU A 9 26.86 55.80 -38.92
CA GLU A 9 25.44 55.56 -39.30
C GLU A 9 25.32 54.89 -40.68
N ILE A 10 24.67 53.74 -40.93
CA ILE A 10 23.60 53.00 -40.25
C ILE A 10 23.42 51.63 -40.99
N MET A 11 23.11 50.57 -40.22
CA MET A 11 22.40 49.29 -40.53
C MET A 11 22.96 48.38 -41.66
N THR A 12 23.05 47.05 -41.51
CA THR A 12 21.92 46.11 -41.33
C THR A 12 22.45 44.69 -41.01
N GLU A 13 21.98 44.13 -39.88
CA GLU A 13 21.63 42.70 -39.61
C GLU A 13 22.69 41.58 -39.74
N VAL A 14 22.69 40.45 -39.02
CA VAL A 14 21.89 39.78 -37.97
C VAL A 14 22.74 38.55 -37.52
N ALA A 15 22.44 37.98 -36.35
CA ALA A 15 22.99 36.74 -35.73
C ALA A 15 24.18 37.00 -34.77
N ASP A 16 24.20 36.56 -33.51
CA ASP A 16 23.37 35.64 -32.74
C ASP A 16 23.40 36.07 -31.27
N ALA A 17 22.23 36.33 -30.68
CA ALA A 17 22.08 36.50 -29.24
C ALA A 17 21.29 35.31 -28.69
N VAL A 18 22.03 34.34 -28.15
CA VAL A 18 21.49 33.18 -27.43
C VAL A 18 20.72 33.69 -26.21
N GLY A 19 19.40 33.71 -26.32
CA GLY A 19 18.50 34.00 -25.22
C GLY A 19 18.38 32.81 -24.28
N GLU A 20 18.89 32.95 -23.06
CA GLU A 20 18.56 32.08 -21.93
C GLU A 20 17.10 32.30 -21.54
N LYS A 21 16.19 31.54 -22.15
CA LYS A 21 14.81 31.43 -21.68
C LYS A 21 14.76 30.48 -20.50
N GLN A 22 14.65 31.08 -19.33
CA GLN A 22 14.29 30.45 -18.06
C GLN A 22 12.97 29.67 -18.19
N HIS A 23 13.06 28.37 -18.47
CA HIS A 23 11.91 27.46 -18.45
C HIS A 23 11.49 27.21 -16.99
N ARG A 24 10.60 28.07 -16.47
CA ARG A 24 9.73 27.74 -15.33
C ARG A 24 8.87 26.55 -15.74
N ARG A 25 9.34 25.32 -15.44
CA ARG A 25 8.52 24.11 -15.49
C ARG A 25 7.41 24.26 -14.46
N ARG A 26 6.25 24.74 -14.91
CA ARG A 26 5.00 24.58 -14.16
C ARG A 26 4.73 23.09 -14.12
N PHE A 27 4.88 22.46 -12.97
CA PHE A 27 4.34 21.13 -12.71
C PHE A 27 2.81 21.24 -12.84
N ALA A 28 2.30 21.00 -14.04
CA ALA A 28 0.91 20.68 -14.22
C ALA A 28 0.72 19.29 -13.61
N PHE A 29 0.11 19.22 -12.42
CA PHE A 29 -0.46 17.98 -11.93
C PHE A 29 -1.56 17.58 -12.93
N ALA A 30 -1.21 16.74 -13.89
CA ALA A 30 -2.17 16.01 -14.69
C ALA A 30 -2.98 15.15 -13.72
N THR A 31 -4.21 15.56 -13.43
CA THR A 31 -5.20 14.77 -12.71
C THR A 31 -5.66 13.65 -13.63
N ASP A 32 -4.84 12.61 -13.73
CA ASP A 32 -5.22 11.40 -14.45
C ASP A 32 -6.49 10.83 -13.83
N ALA A 33 -7.56 10.77 -14.63
CA ALA A 33 -8.86 10.24 -14.22
C ALA A 33 -8.77 8.78 -13.75
N SER A 34 -7.75 8.02 -14.18
CA SER A 34 -7.47 6.68 -13.70
C SER A 34 -6.99 6.69 -12.24
N SER A 35 -6.11 7.64 -11.87
CA SER A 35 -5.62 7.86 -10.50
C SER A 35 -6.74 8.24 -9.53
N LEU A 36 -7.70 9.04 -9.99
CA LEU A 36 -8.87 9.42 -9.19
C LEU A 36 -9.85 8.27 -8.98
N ARG A 37 -9.97 7.32 -9.91
CA ARG A 37 -10.78 6.10 -9.72
C ARG A 37 -10.14 5.15 -8.72
N VAL A 38 -8.83 4.93 -8.81
CA VAL A 38 -8.08 4.12 -7.84
C VAL A 38 -8.19 4.70 -6.43
N ARG A 39 -8.00 6.02 -6.28
CA ARG A 39 -8.20 6.71 -5.00
C ARG A 39 -9.64 6.59 -4.49
N ARG A 40 -10.65 6.76 -5.34
CA ARG A 40 -12.06 6.61 -4.93
C ARG A 40 -12.43 5.20 -4.52
N ASN A 41 -11.91 4.18 -5.21
CA ASN A 41 -12.13 2.78 -4.80
C ASN A 41 -11.40 2.49 -3.49
N LEU A 42 -10.20 3.02 -3.29
CA LEU A 42 -9.47 2.89 -2.02
C LEU A 42 -10.22 3.58 -0.88
N ILE A 43 -10.74 4.78 -1.10
CA ILE A 43 -11.54 5.53 -0.10
C ILE A 43 -12.82 4.75 0.23
N ARG A 44 -13.55 4.25 -0.77
CA ARG A 44 -14.74 3.41 -0.55
C ARG A 44 -14.43 2.12 0.20
N GLN A 45 -13.31 1.47 -0.12
CA GLN A 45 -12.86 0.28 0.60
C GLN A 45 -12.52 0.61 2.07
N ILE A 46 -11.87 1.75 2.30
CA ILE A 46 -11.55 2.24 3.65
C ILE A 46 -12.84 2.57 4.42
N GLU A 47 -13.80 3.24 3.78
CA GLU A 47 -15.10 3.59 4.36
C GLU A 47 -15.92 2.33 4.70
N SER A 48 -15.98 1.33 3.79
CA SER A 48 -16.64 0.05 4.07
C SER A 48 -15.95 -0.74 5.19
N ASP A 49 -14.62 -0.66 5.29
CA ASP A 49 -13.86 -1.28 6.37
C ASP A 49 -14.11 -0.61 7.74
N VAL A 50 -14.50 0.68 7.75
CA VAL A 50 -14.85 1.43 8.97
C VAL A 50 -16.29 1.13 9.41
N GLU A 51 -17.24 0.95 8.47
CA GLU A 51 -18.65 0.71 8.80
C GLU A 51 -18.94 -0.71 9.33
N ARG A 52 -18.06 -1.69 9.09
CA ARG A 52 -18.24 -3.08 9.56
C ARG A 52 -17.87 -3.32 11.03
N ASP A 53 -17.95 -2.30 11.88
CA ASP A 53 -17.52 -2.34 13.31
C ASP A 53 -18.48 -3.15 14.22
N GLU A 54 -18.87 -4.34 13.76
CA GLU A 54 -19.62 -5.37 14.52
C GLU A 54 -18.75 -6.05 15.59
N ASP A 55 -17.46 -5.69 15.67
CA ASP A 55 -16.48 -6.34 16.54
C ASP A 55 -16.35 -5.68 17.93
N LYS A 56 -17.08 -4.58 18.22
CA LYS A 56 -17.01 -3.88 19.53
C LYS A 56 -17.44 -4.74 20.73
N THR A 57 -18.25 -5.76 20.52
CA THR A 57 -18.75 -6.64 21.58
C THR A 57 -17.79 -7.79 21.91
N ARG A 58 -16.83 -8.09 21.03
CA ARG A 58 -15.91 -9.21 21.19
C ARG A 58 -14.56 -8.73 21.70
N THR A 59 -13.94 -9.56 22.54
CA THR A 59 -12.58 -9.28 23.02
C THR A 59 -11.55 -9.55 21.90
N PRO A 60 -10.40 -8.86 21.91
CA PRO A 60 -9.32 -9.14 20.95
C PRO A 60 -8.90 -10.61 20.90
N ALA A 61 -8.93 -11.30 22.05
CA ALA A 61 -8.57 -12.71 22.15
C ALA A 61 -9.57 -13.63 21.42
N GLU A 62 -10.87 -13.36 21.55
CA GLU A 62 -11.92 -14.10 20.83
C GLU A 62 -11.80 -13.93 19.33
N ILE A 63 -11.58 -12.69 18.87
CA ILE A 63 -11.40 -12.40 17.43
C ILE A 63 -10.16 -13.13 16.90
N ILE A 64 -9.05 -13.10 17.64
CA ILE A 64 -7.82 -13.82 17.26
C ILE A 64 -8.07 -15.33 17.17
N HIS A 65 -8.74 -15.91 18.15
CA HIS A 65 -9.04 -17.34 18.18
C HIS A 65 -9.92 -17.76 16.99
N ASP A 66 -10.99 -17.01 16.71
CA ASP A 66 -11.86 -17.22 15.57
C ASP A 66 -11.09 -17.16 14.24
N VAL A 67 -10.24 -16.15 14.10
CA VAL A 67 -9.43 -15.97 12.89
C VAL A 67 -8.48 -17.14 12.72
N LEU A 68 -7.74 -17.52 13.77
CA LEU A 68 -6.77 -18.61 13.69
C LEU A 68 -7.45 -19.93 13.32
N THR A 69 -8.59 -20.24 13.94
CA THR A 69 -9.38 -21.44 13.62
C THR A 69 -9.80 -21.43 12.15
N CYS A 70 -10.34 -20.31 11.68
CA CYS A 70 -10.83 -20.13 10.32
C CYS A 70 -9.72 -20.25 9.25
N ILE A 71 -8.54 -19.64 9.46
CA ILE A 71 -7.46 -19.68 8.46
C ILE A 71 -6.68 -20.98 8.46
N GLN A 72 -6.78 -21.78 9.53
CA GLN A 72 -6.17 -23.10 9.62
C GLN A 72 -7.06 -24.20 9.02
N ASP A 73 -8.38 -23.99 8.99
CA ASP A 73 -9.31 -24.91 8.35
C ASP A 73 -9.37 -24.69 6.82
N ARG A 74 -9.16 -25.77 6.06
CA ARG A 74 -9.22 -25.76 4.59
C ARG A 74 -10.64 -25.99 4.05
N ALA A 75 -11.54 -26.52 4.87
CA ALA A 75 -12.94 -26.72 4.51
C ALA A 75 -13.77 -25.44 4.62
N GLU A 76 -13.24 -24.42 5.28
CA GLU A 76 -13.93 -23.16 5.51
C GLU A 76 -14.15 -22.37 4.21
N GLU A 77 -15.34 -21.78 4.08
CA GLU A 77 -15.75 -21.06 2.90
C GLU A 77 -14.81 -19.87 2.60
N PRO A 78 -14.43 -19.64 1.32
CA PRO A 78 -13.54 -18.54 0.95
C PRO A 78 -14.03 -17.17 1.42
N THR A 79 -15.34 -16.93 1.39
CA THR A 79 -15.97 -15.68 1.84
C THR A 79 -15.77 -15.45 3.34
N THR A 80 -15.99 -16.48 4.17
CA THR A 80 -15.76 -16.42 5.62
C THR A 80 -14.30 -16.13 5.92
N ARG A 81 -13.36 -16.77 5.20
CA ARG A 81 -11.92 -16.51 5.37
C ARG A 81 -11.55 -15.06 5.06
N VAL A 82 -12.09 -14.50 3.98
CA VAL A 82 -11.88 -13.07 3.65
C VAL A 82 -12.41 -12.16 4.75
N ASP A 83 -13.61 -12.44 5.27
CA ASP A 83 -14.23 -11.65 6.33
C ASP A 83 -13.42 -11.70 7.64
N LYS A 84 -13.00 -12.89 8.06
CA LYS A 84 -12.17 -13.09 9.26
C LYS A 84 -10.79 -12.43 9.12
N LEU A 85 -10.13 -12.56 7.96
CA LEU A 85 -8.89 -11.84 7.68
C LEU A 85 -9.08 -10.31 7.73
N GLY A 86 -10.24 -9.82 7.27
CA GLY A 86 -10.63 -8.42 7.40
C GLY A 86 -10.76 -7.97 8.86
N SER A 87 -11.40 -8.78 9.71
CA SER A 87 -11.47 -8.53 11.17
C SER A 87 -10.09 -8.51 11.81
N LEU A 88 -9.17 -9.42 11.45
CA LEU A 88 -7.80 -9.41 11.95
C LEU A 88 -7.08 -8.10 11.60
N VAL A 89 -7.18 -7.65 10.35
CA VAL A 89 -6.55 -6.40 9.91
C VAL A 89 -7.08 -5.20 10.69
N ARG A 90 -8.41 -5.13 10.89
CA ARG A 90 -9.03 -4.05 11.67
C ARG A 90 -8.60 -4.10 13.13
N LEU A 91 -8.54 -5.29 13.72
CA LEU A 91 -8.08 -5.50 15.10
C LEU A 91 -6.65 -4.99 15.29
N ILE A 92 -5.72 -5.38 14.41
CA ILE A 92 -4.31 -4.94 14.48
C ILE A 92 -4.20 -3.43 14.26
N LYS A 93 -4.98 -2.84 13.35
CA LYS A 93 -5.00 -1.39 13.13
C LYS A 93 -5.47 -0.61 14.37
N ASN A 94 -6.50 -1.11 15.05
CA ASN A 94 -7.05 -0.46 16.24
C ASN A 94 -6.17 -0.68 17.48
N HIS A 95 -5.41 -1.79 17.50
CA HIS A 95 -4.55 -2.16 18.62
C HIS A 95 -3.17 -2.58 18.10
N GLU A 96 -2.37 -1.59 17.67
CA GLU A 96 -1.07 -1.86 17.03
C GLU A 96 -0.12 -2.71 17.89
N ARG A 97 -0.21 -2.63 19.22
CA ARG A 97 0.64 -3.40 20.13
C ARG A 97 0.38 -4.91 20.08
N LEU A 98 -0.76 -5.37 19.56
CA LEU A 98 -1.10 -6.80 19.51
C LEU A 98 -0.10 -7.63 18.72
N LYS A 99 0.53 -7.05 17.69
CA LYS A 99 1.57 -7.71 16.88
C LYS A 99 2.83 -8.08 17.67
N TYR A 100 3.03 -7.48 18.85
CA TYR A 100 4.11 -7.81 19.79
C TYR A 100 3.61 -8.64 20.98
N THR A 101 2.30 -8.70 21.22
CA THR A 101 1.70 -9.44 22.33
C THR A 101 1.48 -10.91 21.98
N TYR A 102 1.07 -11.18 20.74
CA TYR A 102 0.81 -12.52 20.25
C TYR A 102 1.95 -13.00 19.35
N ASP A 103 2.27 -14.29 19.45
CA ASP A 103 3.21 -14.90 18.51
C ASP A 103 2.65 -14.84 17.08
N ALA A 104 3.46 -14.35 16.15
CA ALA A 104 3.11 -14.28 14.73
C ALA A 104 3.05 -15.66 14.07
N GLU A 105 3.79 -16.67 14.58
CA GLU A 105 3.98 -17.95 13.89
C GLU A 105 2.67 -18.70 13.56
N PRO A 106 1.69 -18.84 14.47
CA PRO A 106 0.40 -19.47 14.15
C PRO A 106 -0.36 -18.78 13.01
N PHE A 107 -0.32 -17.44 12.99
CA PHE A 107 -0.93 -16.66 11.90
C PHE A 107 -0.18 -16.88 10.59
N LEU A 108 1.15 -16.81 10.62
CA LEU A 108 1.99 -17.02 9.43
C LEU A 108 1.83 -18.43 8.87
N ARG A 109 1.60 -19.46 9.68
CA ARG A 109 1.33 -20.82 9.17
C ARG A 109 -0.02 -20.90 8.47
N GLY A 110 -1.08 -20.34 9.07
CA GLY A 110 -2.42 -20.31 8.45
C GLY A 110 -2.46 -19.46 7.18
N LEU A 111 -1.85 -18.27 7.21
CA LEU A 111 -1.79 -17.36 6.07
C LEU A 111 -1.10 -17.95 4.85
N ARG A 112 -0.21 -18.94 5.02
CA ARG A 112 0.46 -19.63 3.93
C ARG A 112 -0.56 -20.34 3.03
N PHE A 113 -1.65 -20.84 3.60
CA PHE A 113 -2.76 -21.41 2.84
C PHE A 113 -3.59 -20.33 2.15
N CYS A 114 -3.85 -19.20 2.83
CA CYS A 114 -4.60 -18.09 2.24
C CYS A 114 -3.88 -17.48 1.01
N VAL A 115 -2.57 -17.26 1.09
CA VAL A 115 -1.79 -16.67 -0.02
C VAL A 115 -1.59 -17.62 -1.20
N SER A 116 -1.75 -18.93 -0.98
CA SER A 116 -1.68 -19.96 -2.02
C SER A 116 -3.06 -20.43 -2.50
N ASP A 117 -4.13 -19.83 -2.01
CA ASP A 117 -5.51 -20.22 -2.32
C ASP A 117 -5.84 -20.01 -3.81
N SER A 118 -6.76 -20.81 -4.36
CA SER A 118 -7.22 -20.67 -5.74
C SER A 118 -8.06 -19.40 -5.93
N VAL A 119 -8.78 -18.96 -4.89
CA VAL A 119 -9.63 -17.78 -4.90
C VAL A 119 -8.79 -16.51 -4.71
N LYS A 120 -8.93 -15.56 -5.64
CA LYS A 120 -8.12 -14.34 -5.69
C LYS A 120 -8.35 -13.45 -4.46
N GLU A 121 -9.59 -13.34 -4.01
CA GLU A 121 -10.02 -12.53 -2.88
C GLU A 121 -9.36 -13.00 -1.58
N VAL A 122 -9.28 -14.32 -1.38
CA VAL A 122 -8.59 -14.94 -0.24
C VAL A 122 -7.09 -14.61 -0.29
N ARG A 123 -6.45 -14.71 -1.45
CA ARG A 123 -5.02 -14.34 -1.60
C ARG A 123 -4.78 -12.87 -1.25
N ILE A 124 -5.62 -11.97 -1.78
CA ILE A 124 -5.50 -10.52 -1.50
C ILE A 124 -5.68 -10.24 -0.01
N ALA A 125 -6.70 -10.83 0.63
CA ALA A 125 -6.93 -10.70 2.06
C ALA A 125 -5.75 -11.26 2.87
N GLY A 126 -5.20 -12.40 2.46
CA GLY A 126 -4.04 -13.03 3.09
C GLY A 126 -2.79 -12.14 3.03
N TYR A 127 -2.47 -11.59 1.86
CA TYR A 127 -1.36 -10.64 1.71
C TYR A 127 -1.57 -9.35 2.49
N ARG A 128 -2.82 -8.86 2.57
CA ARG A 128 -3.15 -7.70 3.39
C ARG A 128 -2.88 -7.99 4.86
N ALA A 129 -3.38 -9.10 5.40
CA ALA A 129 -3.14 -9.50 6.79
C ALA A 129 -1.65 -9.71 7.08
N LEU A 130 -0.92 -10.40 6.18
CA LEU A 130 0.53 -10.60 6.29
C LEU A 130 1.27 -9.27 6.46
N ARG A 131 0.93 -8.26 5.64
CA ARG A 131 1.54 -6.93 5.72
C ARG A 131 1.36 -6.27 7.10
N TYR A 132 0.20 -6.43 7.72
CA TYR A 132 -0.08 -5.83 9.04
C TYR A 132 0.54 -6.61 10.20
N LEU A 133 0.84 -7.90 10.02
CA LEU A 133 1.50 -8.73 11.03
C LEU A 133 3.02 -8.50 11.10
N ILE A 134 3.66 -7.99 10.05
CA ILE A 134 5.10 -7.68 10.06
C ILE A 134 5.36 -6.57 11.08
N ALA A 135 5.93 -6.96 12.22
CA ALA A 135 6.16 -6.08 13.36
C ALA A 135 7.62 -5.65 13.49
N ASP A 136 8.54 -6.60 13.29
CA ASP A 136 9.98 -6.44 13.48
C ASP A 136 10.78 -7.45 12.64
N ALA A 137 12.10 -7.48 12.85
CA ALA A 137 13.01 -8.39 12.19
C ALA A 137 12.74 -9.87 12.52
N THR A 138 12.20 -10.17 13.72
CA THR A 138 11.92 -11.56 14.14
C THR A 138 10.73 -12.13 13.36
N THR A 139 9.69 -11.32 13.14
CA THR A 139 8.57 -11.71 12.27
C THR A 139 9.05 -11.88 10.83
N LEU A 140 9.95 -11.02 10.35
CA LEU A 140 10.51 -11.13 9.01
C LEU A 140 11.33 -12.43 8.84
N GLU A 141 12.15 -12.79 9.83
CA GLU A 141 12.89 -14.05 9.83
C GLU A 141 11.95 -15.26 9.76
N LYS A 142 10.85 -15.25 10.52
CA LYS A 142 9.82 -16.30 10.43
C LYS A 142 9.18 -16.38 9.03
N ILE A 143 8.94 -15.25 8.38
CA ILE A 143 8.39 -15.20 7.02
C ILE A 143 9.36 -15.83 6.01
N ILE A 144 10.66 -15.53 6.11
CA ILE A 144 11.71 -16.12 5.27
C ILE A 144 11.79 -17.64 5.52
N ASN A 145 11.79 -18.07 6.79
CA ASN A 145 11.85 -19.49 7.15
C ASN A 145 10.62 -20.30 6.69
N LEU A 146 9.48 -19.63 6.47
CA LEU A 146 8.26 -20.24 5.94
C LEU A 146 8.16 -20.20 4.40
N HIS A 147 9.21 -19.69 3.74
CA HIS A 147 9.34 -19.60 2.29
C HIS A 147 8.23 -18.80 1.61
N TYR A 148 7.85 -17.67 2.19
CA TYR A 148 6.82 -16.79 1.64
C TYR A 148 7.21 -16.17 0.29
N GLU A 149 8.51 -16.05 0.01
CA GLU A 149 9.05 -15.53 -1.25
C GLU A 149 8.53 -16.30 -2.48
N ILE A 150 8.24 -17.60 -2.34
CA ILE A 150 7.71 -18.44 -3.42
C ILE A 150 6.31 -17.98 -3.84
N PHE A 151 5.50 -17.52 -2.90
CA PHE A 151 4.14 -17.07 -3.18
C PHE A 151 4.12 -15.62 -3.68
N ILE A 152 5.00 -14.77 -3.18
CA ILE A 152 5.04 -13.33 -3.52
C ILE A 152 5.49 -13.11 -4.98
N MET A 153 6.38 -13.96 -5.50
CA MET A 153 6.88 -13.87 -6.87
C MET A 153 6.01 -14.62 -7.91
N ARG A 154 4.90 -15.24 -7.48
CA ARG A 154 4.04 -16.07 -8.33
C ARG A 154 3.00 -15.27 -9.12
#